data_AF-A0A956S7G4-F1
#
_entry.id   AF-A0A956S7G4-F1
#
_cell.length_a   1.000
_cell.length_b   1.000
_cell.length_c   1.000
_cell.angle_alpha   90.00
_cell.angle_beta   90.00
_cell.angle_gamma   90.00
#
_symmetry.space_group_name_H-M   'P 1'
#
loop_
_entity.id
_entity.type
_entity.pdbx_description
1 polymer ?
#
loop_
_entity_poly.entity_id
_entity_poly.type
_entity_poly.pdbx_seq_one_letter_code
_entity_poly.pdbx_strand_id
1 'polypeptide(L)'
;MNPILPQIKIKEISIEDVLANDKILYNVNNLWKDNNVANKPEDYSDKLKSCNTKNWLYKFHDKASIHEIFISNKDIKWMKEASRIGQLTGDFPKMYAEELEDFCSNSNIIIPESNNNKGWFIRSETVSLKNSKHGTGPYYDLKSIIESLVTSRCGHSCLDRDIMDITLYLIP
;
A
#
# COMPACT_ATOMS: atom_id res chain seq x y z
N MET A 1 -29.65 -22.38 -3.00
CA MET A 1 -29.04 -22.32 -4.35
C MET A 1 -27.55 -22.21 -4.16
N ASN A 2 -26.76 -23.15 -4.67
CA ASN A 2 -25.30 -23.00 -4.64
C ASN A 2 -24.90 -21.94 -5.67
N PRO A 3 -24.14 -20.89 -5.29
CA PRO A 3 -23.68 -19.90 -6.24
C PRO A 3 -22.77 -20.58 -7.26
N ILE A 4 -23.08 -20.38 -8.54
CA ILE A 4 -22.22 -20.82 -9.64
C ILE A 4 -20.96 -19.95 -9.56
N LEU A 5 -19.84 -20.55 -9.16
CA LEU A 5 -18.55 -19.87 -9.16
C LEU A 5 -18.19 -19.50 -10.61
N PRO A 6 -17.78 -18.24 -10.88
CA PRO A 6 -17.38 -17.84 -12.21
C PRO A 6 -16.20 -18.70 -12.70
N GLN A 7 -16.33 -19.26 -13.90
CA GLN A 7 -15.27 -20.04 -14.52
C GLN A 7 -14.13 -19.11 -14.95
N ILE A 8 -13.03 -19.10 -14.21
CA ILE A 8 -11.83 -18.33 -14.54
C ILE A 8 -11.10 -19.06 -15.68
N LYS A 9 -10.97 -18.42 -16.84
CA LYS A 9 -10.14 -18.90 -17.95
C LYS A 9 -8.77 -18.25 -17.87
N ILE A 10 -7.76 -19.02 -17.50
CA ILE A 10 -6.35 -18.58 -17.51
C ILE A 10 -5.81 -18.82 -18.93
N LYS A 11 -5.17 -17.83 -19.53
CA LYS A 11 -4.47 -17.93 -20.83
C LYS A 11 -3.00 -17.61 -20.63
N GLU A 12 -2.14 -18.40 -21.26
CA GLU A 12 -0.71 -18.13 -21.31
C GLU A 12 -0.42 -17.04 -22.36
N ILE A 13 0.56 -16.19 -22.06
CA ILE A 13 1.05 -15.11 -22.91
C ILE A 13 2.58 -15.20 -22.90
N SER A 14 3.22 -15.05 -24.07
CA SER A 14 4.69 -15.11 -24.13
C SER A 14 5.30 -13.83 -23.52
N ILE A 15 6.47 -13.99 -22.89
CA ILE A 15 7.19 -12.86 -22.31
C ILE A 15 7.63 -11.88 -23.40
N GLU A 16 8.02 -12.38 -24.57
CA GLU A 16 8.42 -11.55 -25.71
C GLU A 16 7.27 -10.65 -26.17
N ASP A 17 6.04 -11.17 -26.19
CA ASP A 17 4.86 -10.39 -26.57
C ASP A 17 4.53 -9.33 -25.51
N VAL A 18 4.63 -9.68 -24.22
CA VAL A 18 4.49 -8.70 -23.13
C VAL A 18 5.54 -7.61 -23.25
N LEU A 19 6.81 -7.96 -23.44
CA LEU A 19 7.90 -6.97 -23.55
C LEU A 19 7.73 -6.05 -24.78
N ALA A 20 7.26 -6.59 -25.91
CA ALA A 20 7.01 -5.82 -27.12
C ALA A 20 5.77 -4.92 -27.02
N ASN A 21 4.73 -5.38 -26.33
CA ASN A 21 3.40 -4.77 -26.36
C ASN A 21 2.86 -4.29 -25.00
N ASP A 22 3.68 -4.26 -23.94
CA ASP A 22 3.25 -3.89 -22.56
C ASP A 22 2.44 -2.59 -22.57
N LYS A 23 3.01 -1.54 -23.14
CA LYS A 23 2.40 -0.21 -23.23
C LYS A 23 1.44 -0.04 -24.43
N ILE A 24 1.00 -1.10 -25.07
CA ILE A 24 0.11 -1.03 -26.25
C ILE A 24 -1.11 -1.92 -26.08
N LEU A 25 -0.96 -3.10 -25.46
CA LEU A 25 -2.03 -4.08 -25.29
C LEU A 25 -2.38 -4.33 -23.81
N TYR A 26 -1.42 -4.24 -22.90
CA TYR A 26 -1.59 -4.72 -21.51
C TYR A 26 -1.78 -3.59 -20.49
N ASN A 27 -0.98 -2.54 -20.57
CA ASN A 27 -0.97 -1.39 -19.66
C ASN A 27 -1.56 -0.13 -20.30
N VAL A 28 -2.67 -0.29 -21.04
CA VAL A 28 -3.25 0.77 -21.89
C VAL A 28 -3.84 1.95 -21.11
N ASN A 29 -4.26 1.71 -19.86
CA ASN A 29 -4.86 2.75 -19.03
C ASN A 29 -3.85 3.83 -18.57
N ASN A 30 -2.54 3.58 -18.74
CA ASN A 30 -1.47 4.53 -18.42
C ASN A 30 -0.92 5.25 -19.67
N LEU A 31 -1.62 5.19 -20.82
CA LEU A 31 -1.17 5.74 -22.10
C LEU A 31 -1.65 7.16 -22.41
N TRP A 32 -2.23 7.86 -21.44
CA TRP A 32 -2.61 9.25 -21.63
C TRP A 32 -1.32 10.12 -21.69
N LYS A 33 -1.01 10.63 -22.89
CA LYS A 33 0.24 11.35 -23.20
C LYS A 33 0.51 12.50 -22.20
N ASP A 34 1.77 12.62 -21.81
CA ASP A 34 2.34 13.74 -21.04
C ASP A 34 1.72 14.04 -19.67
N ASN A 35 1.08 13.06 -19.01
CA ASN A 35 0.27 13.30 -17.81
C ASN A 35 -0.79 14.41 -18.04
N ASN A 36 -1.28 14.55 -19.28
CA ASN A 36 -2.32 15.51 -19.58
C ASN A 36 -3.69 14.97 -19.14
N VAL A 37 -4.18 15.47 -18.02
CA VAL A 37 -5.44 15.04 -17.38
C VAL A 37 -6.63 15.05 -18.36
N ALA A 38 -6.58 15.87 -19.42
CA ALA A 38 -7.60 15.90 -20.46
C ALA A 38 -7.76 14.58 -21.23
N ASN A 39 -6.73 13.73 -21.27
CA ASN A 39 -6.74 12.42 -21.96
C ASN A 39 -6.96 11.24 -21.01
N LYS A 40 -7.15 11.49 -19.72
CA LYS A 40 -7.43 10.45 -18.73
C LYS A 40 -8.84 9.86 -19.00
N PRO A 41 -8.99 8.53 -19.10
CA PRO A 41 -10.32 7.92 -19.27
C PRO A 41 -11.29 8.36 -18.16
N GLU A 42 -12.55 8.59 -18.52
CA GLU A 42 -13.59 9.05 -17.59
C GLU A 42 -13.76 8.10 -16.39
N ASP A 43 -13.64 6.79 -16.62
CA ASP A 43 -13.80 5.75 -15.60
C ASP A 43 -12.50 5.40 -14.84
N TYR A 44 -11.37 6.02 -15.17
CA TYR A 44 -10.05 5.63 -14.63
C TYR A 44 -10.03 5.64 -13.10
N SER A 45 -10.57 6.68 -12.48
CA SER A 45 -10.60 6.81 -11.01
C SER A 45 -11.42 5.69 -10.36
N ASP A 46 -12.52 5.28 -10.99
CA ASP A 46 -13.41 4.25 -10.48
C ASP A 46 -12.79 2.86 -10.65
N LYS A 47 -12.14 2.62 -11.80
CA LYS A 47 -11.32 1.42 -12.01
C LYS A 47 -10.20 1.33 -10.99
N LEU A 48 -9.49 2.43 -10.72
CA LEU A 48 -8.44 2.46 -9.71
C LEU A 48 -8.98 2.11 -8.32
N LYS A 49 -10.12 2.69 -7.91
CA LYS A 49 -10.80 2.36 -6.65
C LYS A 49 -11.25 0.89 -6.59
N SER A 50 -11.66 0.31 -7.72
CA SER A 50 -12.04 -1.11 -7.78
C SER A 50 -10.85 -2.05 -7.53
N CYS A 51 -9.63 -1.58 -7.74
CA CYS A 51 -8.38 -2.30 -7.47
C CYS A 51 -7.87 -2.14 -6.02
N ASN A 52 -8.57 -1.37 -5.17
CA ASN A 52 -8.21 -1.24 -3.76
C ASN A 52 -8.14 -2.61 -3.07
N THR A 53 -7.15 -2.75 -2.18
CA THR A 53 -6.83 -3.99 -1.46
C THR A 53 -8.06 -4.66 -0.86
N LYS A 54 -8.95 -3.92 -0.19
CA LYS A 54 -10.17 -4.48 0.41
C LYS A 54 -11.09 -5.25 -0.56
N ASN A 55 -11.05 -4.93 -1.85
CA ASN A 55 -11.96 -5.52 -2.85
C ASN A 55 -11.51 -6.91 -3.31
N TRP A 56 -10.25 -7.27 -3.05
CA TRP A 56 -9.68 -8.53 -3.50
C TRP A 56 -8.94 -9.32 -2.42
N LEU A 57 -8.50 -8.70 -1.32
CA LEU A 57 -7.70 -9.35 -0.27
C LEU A 57 -8.33 -10.66 0.19
N TYR A 58 -9.62 -10.62 0.53
CA TYR A 58 -10.37 -11.78 1.03
C TYR A 58 -10.77 -12.81 -0.02
N LYS A 59 -10.45 -12.56 -1.30
CA LYS A 59 -10.59 -13.58 -2.36
C LYS A 59 -9.39 -14.53 -2.39
N PHE A 60 -8.25 -14.10 -1.85
CA PHE A 60 -6.98 -14.84 -1.88
C PHE A 60 -6.48 -15.22 -0.48
N HIS A 61 -6.94 -14.53 0.56
CA HIS A 61 -6.55 -14.78 1.93
C HIS A 61 -7.77 -15.09 2.80
N ASP A 62 -7.59 -15.97 3.78
CA ASP A 62 -8.59 -16.16 4.83
C ASP A 62 -8.69 -14.87 5.66
N LYS A 63 -9.90 -14.39 5.90
CA LYS A 63 -10.14 -13.21 6.73
C LYS A 63 -9.56 -13.35 8.13
N ALA A 64 -9.56 -14.55 8.71
CA ALA A 64 -8.97 -14.81 10.01
C ALA A 64 -7.44 -14.68 10.04
N SER A 65 -6.78 -14.72 8.87
CA SER A 65 -5.32 -14.62 8.73
C SER A 65 -4.82 -13.19 8.53
N ILE A 66 -5.71 -12.24 8.26
CA ILE A 66 -5.39 -10.83 8.03
C ILE A 66 -5.62 -10.04 9.31
N HIS A 67 -4.66 -9.17 9.65
CA HIS A 67 -4.85 -8.17 10.70
C HIS A 67 -4.96 -6.77 10.08
N GLU A 68 -5.94 -5.97 10.54
CA GLU A 68 -6.18 -4.62 10.04
C GLU A 68 -5.80 -3.60 11.11
N ILE A 69 -5.00 -2.61 10.74
CA ILE A 69 -4.63 -1.47 11.59
C ILE A 69 -5.21 -0.20 10.98
N PHE A 70 -5.85 0.61 11.82
CA PHE A 70 -6.39 1.90 11.43
C PHE A 70 -5.57 3.04 12.04
N ILE A 71 -5.09 3.95 11.19
CA ILE A 71 -4.39 5.17 11.61
C ILE A 71 -5.31 6.36 11.31
N SER A 72 -5.63 7.10 12.37
CA SER A 72 -6.58 8.20 12.31
C SER A 72 -6.00 9.47 11.68
N ASN A 73 -6.87 10.39 11.28
CA ASN A 73 -6.48 11.70 10.75
C ASN A 73 -5.60 12.51 11.72
N LYS A 74 -5.83 12.37 13.04
CA LYS A 74 -5.04 13.08 14.05
C LYS A 74 -3.56 12.72 13.93
N ASP A 75 -3.27 11.45 13.71
CA ASP A 75 -1.91 10.92 13.69
C ASP A 75 -1.27 11.04 12.30
N ILE A 76 -2.07 11.00 11.24
CA ILE A 76 -1.57 11.14 9.86
C ILE A 76 -0.94 12.50 9.59
N LYS A 77 -1.39 13.57 10.27
CA LYS A 77 -0.94 14.94 9.96
C LYS A 77 0.57 15.10 10.10
N TRP A 78 1.14 14.72 11.24
CA TRP A 78 2.58 14.82 11.46
C TRP A 78 3.35 13.84 10.56
N MET A 79 2.79 12.64 10.32
CA MET A 79 3.40 11.65 9.42
C MET A 79 3.52 12.18 8.00
N LYS A 80 2.52 12.91 7.48
CA LYS A 80 2.58 13.56 6.16
C LYS A 80 3.66 14.63 6.09
N GLU A 81 3.82 15.43 7.14
CA GLU A 81 4.87 16.45 7.21
C GLU A 81 6.26 15.79 7.23
N ALA A 82 6.45 14.79 8.09
CA ALA A 82 7.66 13.99 8.14
C ALA A 82 7.95 13.31 6.79
N SER A 83 6.91 12.83 6.10
CA SER A 83 7.06 12.12 4.83
C SER A 83 7.61 13.00 3.71
N ARG A 84 7.36 14.32 3.73
CA ARG A 84 7.96 15.24 2.76
C ARG A 84 9.49 15.22 2.81
N ILE A 85 10.05 15.06 4.01
CA ILE A 85 11.50 14.96 4.21
C ILE A 85 11.95 13.51 3.98
N GLY A 86 11.25 12.54 4.59
CA GLY A 86 11.60 11.12 4.53
C GLY A 86 11.62 10.54 3.11
N GLN A 87 10.74 11.02 2.23
CA GLN A 87 10.72 10.64 0.81
C GLN A 87 11.96 11.12 0.04
N LEU A 88 12.53 12.27 0.44
CA LEU A 88 13.70 12.85 -0.22
C LEU A 88 14.99 12.20 0.28
N THR A 89 15.07 11.94 1.59
CA THR A 89 16.26 11.37 2.23
C THR A 89 16.31 9.85 2.16
N GLY A 90 15.16 9.19 2.01
CA GLY A 90 15.02 7.74 2.19
C GLY A 90 15.16 7.29 3.65
N ASP A 91 15.15 8.25 4.60
CA ASP A 91 15.45 8.02 6.01
C ASP A 91 14.42 8.73 6.89
N PHE A 92 14.11 8.17 8.07
CA PHE A 92 13.16 8.79 8.98
C PHE A 92 13.72 10.12 9.53
N PRO A 93 13.00 11.25 9.43
CA PRO A 93 13.55 12.53 9.86
C PRO A 93 13.65 12.59 11.39
N LYS A 94 14.89 12.76 11.90
CA LYS A 94 15.17 12.75 13.35
C LYS A 94 14.37 13.78 14.16
N MET A 95 13.96 14.89 13.53
CA MET A 95 13.16 15.92 14.19
C MET A 95 11.73 15.47 14.55
N TYR A 96 11.27 14.33 14.00
CA TYR A 96 9.98 13.73 14.33
C TYR A 96 10.12 12.47 15.21
N ALA A 97 11.28 12.28 15.85
CA ALA A 97 11.54 11.07 16.64
C ALA A 97 10.64 11.00 17.89
N GLU A 98 10.36 12.14 18.53
CA GLU A 98 9.48 12.20 19.69
C GLU A 98 8.04 11.83 19.30
N GLU A 99 7.52 12.36 18.19
CA GLU A 99 6.19 12.03 17.68
C GLU A 99 6.05 10.54 17.32
N LEU A 100 7.11 9.93 16.79
CA LEU A 100 7.14 8.50 16.51
C LEU A 100 7.05 7.66 17.80
N GLU A 101 7.87 7.99 18.80
CA GLU A 101 7.87 7.29 20.09
C GLU A 101 6.56 7.49 20.84
N ASP A 102 6.03 8.71 20.85
CA ASP A 102 4.73 9.03 21.44
C ASP A 102 3.60 8.27 20.75
N PHE A 103 3.61 8.20 19.42
CA PHE A 103 2.62 7.42 18.69
C PHE A 103 2.73 5.93 19.02
N CYS A 104 3.93 5.36 19.01
CA CYS A 104 4.12 3.95 19.31
C CYS A 104 3.73 3.59 20.75
N SER A 105 3.97 4.49 21.70
CA SER A 105 3.69 4.27 23.13
C SER A 105 2.23 4.51 23.51
N ASN A 106 1.57 5.48 22.87
CA ASN A 106 0.21 5.90 23.24
C ASN A 106 -0.88 5.34 22.30
N SER A 107 -0.51 4.75 21.17
CA SER A 107 -1.50 4.11 20.30
C SER A 107 -2.00 2.81 20.93
N ASN A 108 -3.29 2.50 20.75
CA ASN A 108 -3.86 1.20 21.11
C ASN A 108 -3.59 0.14 20.01
N ILE A 109 -2.63 0.39 19.12
CA ILE A 109 -2.33 -0.48 17.99
C ILE A 109 -1.36 -1.56 18.47
N ILE A 110 -1.80 -2.81 18.41
CA ILE A 110 -1.01 -3.97 18.78
C ILE A 110 -0.64 -4.71 17.51
N ILE A 111 0.65 -4.92 17.27
CA ILE A 111 1.11 -5.80 16.19
C ILE A 111 1.06 -7.23 16.72
N PRO A 112 0.18 -8.10 16.18
CA PRO A 112 0.13 -9.49 16.62
C PRO A 112 1.45 -10.19 16.30
N GLU A 113 1.84 -11.14 17.15
CA GLU A 113 2.95 -12.03 16.83
C GLU A 113 2.60 -12.84 15.58
N SER A 114 3.49 -12.81 14.59
CA SER A 114 3.34 -13.64 13.39
C SER A 114 3.59 -15.11 13.76
N ASN A 115 2.81 -16.03 13.18
CA ASN A 115 3.10 -17.46 13.31
C ASN A 115 4.53 -17.78 12.84
N ASN A 116 5.32 -18.42 13.71
CA ASN A 116 6.71 -18.82 13.46
C ASN A 116 7.70 -17.67 13.19
N ASN A 117 7.50 -16.47 13.75
CA ASN A 117 8.39 -15.31 13.55
C ASN A 117 8.62 -14.97 12.06
N LYS A 118 7.61 -15.18 11.20
CA LYS A 118 7.70 -14.81 9.79
C LYS A 118 7.54 -13.30 9.55
N GLY A 119 7.05 -12.57 10.54
CA GLY A 119 6.62 -11.18 10.50
C GLY A 119 5.47 -10.96 9.50
N TRP A 120 5.23 -9.71 9.15
CA TRP A 120 4.09 -9.31 8.33
C TRP A 120 4.53 -8.59 7.06
N PHE A 121 3.84 -8.87 5.95
CA PHE A 121 3.86 -8.03 4.76
C PHE A 121 2.79 -6.95 4.89
N ILE A 122 3.18 -5.68 4.74
CA ILE A 122 2.28 -4.54 4.99
C ILE A 122 1.82 -3.92 3.68
N ARG A 123 0.50 -3.73 3.57
CA ARG A 123 -0.13 -3.09 2.43
C ARG A 123 -1.21 -2.10 2.87
N SER A 124 -1.33 -0.97 2.19
CA SER A 124 -2.50 -0.08 2.28
C SER A 124 -3.54 -0.45 1.21
N GLU A 125 -4.54 0.39 1.00
CA GLU A 125 -5.51 0.19 -0.07
C GLU A 125 -4.88 0.22 -1.47
N THR A 126 -3.85 1.03 -1.70
CA THR A 126 -3.31 1.26 -3.04
C THR A 126 -1.91 0.69 -3.25
N VAL A 127 -1.07 0.66 -2.22
CA VAL A 127 0.36 0.31 -2.35
C VAL A 127 0.88 -0.50 -1.15
N SER A 128 2.03 -1.14 -1.32
CA SER A 128 2.77 -1.82 -0.25
C SER A 128 3.97 -1.00 0.22
N LEU A 129 4.48 -1.26 1.42
CA LEU A 129 5.64 -0.54 1.98
C LEU A 129 7.01 -0.93 1.38
N LYS A 130 7.03 -1.79 0.36
CA LYS A 130 8.24 -2.36 -0.26
C LYS A 130 9.33 -1.37 -0.71
N ASN A 131 8.94 -0.12 -0.99
CA ASN A 131 9.80 0.94 -1.50
C ASN A 131 10.13 1.97 -0.40
N SER A 132 10.31 1.52 0.85
CA SER A 132 10.61 2.35 2.01
C SER A 132 11.96 1.97 2.64
N LYS A 133 12.34 2.63 3.75
CA LYS A 133 13.61 2.38 4.46
C LYS A 133 13.81 0.91 4.84
N HIS A 134 12.75 0.20 5.20
CA HIS A 134 12.80 -1.21 5.63
C HIS A 134 12.55 -2.20 4.49
N GLY A 135 12.44 -1.72 3.25
CA GLY A 135 12.25 -2.56 2.07
C GLY A 135 10.93 -3.33 2.11
N THR A 136 10.95 -4.59 1.71
CA THR A 136 9.73 -5.44 1.59
C THR A 136 9.25 -5.98 2.93
N GLY A 137 9.96 -5.71 4.04
CA GLY A 137 9.77 -6.40 5.31
C GLY A 137 10.53 -7.72 5.37
N PRO A 138 10.15 -8.66 6.25
CA PRO A 138 8.92 -8.65 7.06
C PRO A 138 8.97 -7.67 8.24
N TYR A 139 7.79 -7.20 8.64
CA TYR A 139 7.60 -6.24 9.74
C TYR A 139 7.18 -6.94 11.03
N TYR A 140 7.73 -6.51 12.16
CA TYR A 140 7.49 -7.14 13.47
C TYR A 140 6.93 -6.18 14.51
N ASP A 141 7.08 -4.87 14.30
CA ASP A 141 6.74 -3.86 15.27
C ASP A 141 6.12 -2.63 14.60
N LEU A 142 5.38 -1.85 15.37
CA LEU A 142 4.68 -0.67 14.86
C LEU A 142 5.66 0.40 14.39
N LYS A 143 6.81 0.54 15.05
CA LYS A 143 7.79 1.58 14.77
C LYS A 143 8.34 1.45 13.35
N SER A 144 8.80 0.26 12.96
CA SER A 144 9.29 -0.03 11.61
C SER A 144 8.22 0.17 10.52
N ILE A 145 6.95 -0.10 10.84
CA ILE A 145 5.80 0.17 9.96
C ILE A 145 5.64 1.68 9.75
N ILE A 146 5.62 2.48 10.82
CA ILE A 146 5.46 3.95 10.72
C ILE A 146 6.67 4.58 10.03
N GLU A 147 7.89 4.16 10.36
CA GLU A 147 9.10 4.63 9.68
C GLU A 147 9.02 4.35 8.16
N SER A 148 8.49 3.19 7.79
CA SER A 148 8.30 2.81 6.39
C SER A 148 7.20 3.61 5.69
N LEU A 149 6.10 3.91 6.38
CA LEU A 149 5.06 4.79 5.86
C LEU A 149 5.64 6.16 5.50
N VAL A 150 6.41 6.75 6.42
CA VAL A 150 7.01 8.08 6.26
C VAL A 150 8.07 8.11 5.15
N THR A 151 8.87 7.05 5.01
CA THR A 151 10.01 6.99 4.07
C THR A 151 9.69 6.36 2.71
N SER A 152 8.44 5.93 2.48
CA SER A 152 8.02 5.32 1.21
C SER A 152 8.21 6.28 0.02
N ARG A 153 8.96 5.88 -1.01
CA ARG A 153 9.30 6.75 -2.16
C ARG A 153 8.10 7.45 -2.82
N CYS A 154 8.37 8.62 -3.40
CA CYS A 154 7.41 9.37 -4.21
C CYS A 154 6.77 8.49 -5.30
N GLY A 155 5.45 8.61 -5.49
CA GLY A 155 4.65 7.76 -6.38
C GLY A 155 4.30 6.37 -5.82
N HIS A 156 4.86 5.99 -4.67
CA HIS A 156 4.55 4.75 -3.94
C HIS A 156 4.29 5.01 -2.45
N SER A 157 3.86 6.23 -2.10
CA SER A 157 3.55 6.60 -0.72
C SER A 157 2.15 6.15 -0.32
N CYS A 158 2.02 5.62 0.89
CA CYS A 158 0.72 5.40 1.53
C CYS A 158 0.14 6.69 2.14
N LEU A 159 0.96 7.74 2.28
CA LEU A 159 0.62 9.04 2.88
C LEU A 159 0.40 10.08 1.79
N ASP A 160 -0.50 9.79 0.85
CA ASP A 160 -0.85 10.75 -0.20
C ASP A 160 -1.55 11.98 0.40
N ARG A 161 -1.47 13.13 -0.30
CA ARG A 161 -1.92 14.43 0.22
C ARG A 161 -3.40 14.43 0.63
N ASP A 162 -4.23 13.71 -0.10
CA ASP A 162 -5.69 13.73 0.06
C ASP A 162 -6.21 12.69 1.06
N ILE A 163 -5.36 11.79 1.56
CA ILE A 163 -5.76 10.70 2.45
C ILE A 163 -5.95 11.22 3.88
N MET A 164 -7.14 11.07 4.45
CA MET A 164 -7.43 11.52 5.83
C MET A 164 -7.24 10.41 6.86
N ASP A 165 -7.32 9.15 6.45
CA ASP A 165 -7.15 7.97 7.30
C ASP A 165 -6.50 6.85 6.49
N ILE A 166 -5.81 5.95 7.17
CA ILE A 166 -5.14 4.82 6.52
C ILE A 166 -5.57 3.54 7.21
N THR A 167 -6.01 2.58 6.41
CA THR A 167 -6.09 1.17 6.80
C THR A 167 -4.87 0.45 6.26
N LEU A 168 -4.13 -0.21 7.15
CA LEU A 168 -3.05 -1.12 6.82
C LEU A 168 -3.50 -2.55 7.02
N TYR A 169 -3.20 -3.39 6.04
CA TYR A 169 -3.41 -4.83 6.05
C TYR A 169 -2.07 -5.51 6.35
N LEU A 170 -2.04 -6.27 7.43
CA LEU A 170 -0.96 -7.15 7.82
C LEU A 170 -1.26 -8.53 7.24
N ILE A 171 -0.45 -8.92 6.25
CA ILE A 171 -0.58 -10.16 5.49
C ILE A 171 0.54 -11.12 5.92
N PRO A 172 0.24 -12.36 6.34
CA PRO A 172 1.23 -13.32 6.84
C PRO A 172 2.05 -14.00 5.74
#